data_AF-A0A960QW82-F1
#
_entry.id   AF-A0A960QW82-F1
#
_cell.length_a   1.000
_cell.length_b   1.000
_cell.length_c   1.000
_cell.angle_alpha   90.00
_cell.angle_beta   90.00
_cell.angle_gamma   90.00
#
_symmetry.space_group_name_H-M   'P 1'
#
loop_
_entity.id
_entity.type
_entity.pdbx_description
1 polymer ?
#
loop_
_entity_poly.entity_id
_entity_poly.type
_entity_poly.pdbx_seq_one_letter_code
_entity_poly.pdbx_strand_id
1 'polypeptide(L)'
;MNTPPNLIRRSVLPLILAGVALLMPSCIENSTVIRVRKDGGGEIFARYHFSPQMTGMLGMMNGLAASGLQVEGAESAKPPQMPTADSLLKPSQESLEQGASAYGEGVKFVRQEPGKNAAGWDGYLAVYQFDDINKLSFDPNNPPGPLNDLAKMNPEAAAELKKQTDGKDPGVKFTMADGTLTIDTGMNTESIKKISEGAGGGLGGGDSPLSGPNGAQIDP
;
A
#
# COMPACT_ATOMS: atom_id res chain seq x y z
N MET A 1 51.46 17.22 17.43
CA MET A 1 50.49 16.16 17.77
C MET A 1 49.89 15.67 16.46
N ASN A 2 50.33 14.52 15.96
CA ASN A 2 49.89 13.94 14.69
C ASN A 2 48.73 12.98 14.95
N THR A 3 47.53 13.35 14.54
CA THR A 3 46.38 12.45 14.50
C THR A 3 46.45 11.59 13.23
N PRO A 4 46.36 10.25 13.33
CA PRO A 4 46.46 9.39 12.15
C PRO A 4 45.20 9.51 11.27
N PRO A 5 45.35 9.65 9.93
CA PRO A 5 44.26 9.97 9.00
C PRO A 5 43.24 8.82 8.77
N ASN A 6 43.44 7.65 9.38
CA ASN A 6 42.69 6.44 9.06
C ASN A 6 41.51 6.13 10.02
N LEU A 7 41.32 6.91 11.09
CA LEU A 7 40.22 6.68 12.04
C LEU A 7 38.90 7.33 11.61
N ILE A 8 38.94 8.50 10.97
CA ILE A 8 37.72 9.24 10.55
C ILE A 8 37.00 8.50 9.41
N ARG A 9 37.74 7.81 8.54
CA ARG A 9 37.19 7.12 7.37
C ARG A 9 36.45 5.82 7.69
N ARG A 10 36.68 5.23 8.88
CA ARG A 10 36.08 3.95 9.31
C ARG A 10 34.74 4.11 10.03
N SER A 11 34.46 5.25 10.66
CA SER A 11 33.23 5.48 11.43
C SER A 11 32.20 6.35 10.72
N VAL A 12 32.60 7.17 9.74
CA VAL A 12 31.67 8.04 8.99
C VAL A 12 30.96 7.29 7.86
N LEU A 13 31.62 6.30 7.25
CA LEU A 13 31.06 5.48 6.17
C LEU A 13 29.80 4.68 6.57
N PRO A 14 29.74 3.96 7.72
CA PRO A 14 28.51 3.26 8.13
C PRO A 14 27.38 4.23 8.50
N LEU A 15 27.69 5.44 8.97
CA LEU A 15 26.69 6.46 9.33
C LEU A 15 26.02 7.05 8.08
N ILE A 16 26.79 7.29 7.01
CA ILE A 16 26.25 7.74 5.71
C ILE A 16 25.45 6.63 5.04
N LEU A 17 25.90 5.38 5.12
CA LEU A 17 25.17 4.24 4.55
C LEU A 17 23.84 3.97 5.30
N ALA A 18 23.82 4.14 6.63
CA ALA A 18 22.61 4.09 7.43
C ALA A 18 21.66 5.27 7.15
N GLY A 19 22.20 6.47 6.88
CA GLY A 19 21.41 7.65 6.50
C GLY A 19 20.75 7.52 5.12
N VAL A 20 21.41 6.87 4.16
CA VAL A 20 20.86 6.60 2.81
C VAL A 20 19.75 5.54 2.84
N ALA A 21 19.83 4.55 3.74
CA ALA A 21 18.79 3.54 3.90
C ALA A 21 17.46 4.09 4.46
N LEU A 22 17.49 5.21 5.18
CA LEU A 22 16.31 5.86 5.75
C LEU A 22 15.54 6.74 4.74
N LEU A 23 16.09 6.95 3.54
CA LEU A 23 15.47 7.73 2.48
C LEU A 23 14.76 6.85 1.46
N MET A 24 14.25 5.65 1.82
CA MET A 24 13.41 4.88 0.90
C MET A 24 12.13 5.69 0.62
N PRO A 25 11.99 6.31 -0.57
CA PRO A 25 10.75 7.00 -0.89
C PRO A 25 9.67 5.93 -0.96
N SER A 26 8.54 6.15 -0.29
CA SER A 26 7.36 5.30 -0.50
C SER A 26 6.97 5.42 -1.97
N CYS A 27 7.31 4.41 -2.76
CA CYS A 27 7.05 4.40 -4.21
C CYS A 27 5.55 4.35 -4.55
N ILE A 28 4.74 3.97 -3.55
CA ILE A 28 3.32 3.71 -3.63
C ILE A 28 2.63 4.48 -2.50
N GLU A 29 1.55 5.17 -2.82
CA GLU A 29 0.59 5.69 -1.86
C GLU A 29 -0.72 4.92 -2.02
N ASN A 30 -1.13 4.23 -0.96
CA ASN A 30 -2.39 3.50 -0.91
C ASN A 30 -3.28 4.10 0.19
N SER A 31 -4.51 4.46 -0.15
CA SER A 31 -5.51 4.97 0.78
C SER A 31 -6.84 4.26 0.55
N THR A 32 -7.28 3.50 1.55
CA THR A 32 -8.59 2.83 1.54
C THR A 32 -9.52 3.51 2.54
N VAL A 33 -10.66 3.99 2.05
CA VAL A 33 -11.75 4.51 2.90
C VAL A 33 -12.94 3.58 2.81
N ILE A 34 -13.44 3.13 3.96
CA ILE A 34 -14.61 2.26 4.05
C ILE A 34 -15.77 3.10 4.59
N ARG A 35 -16.85 3.21 3.82
CA ARG A 35 -18.11 3.82 4.27
C ARG A 35 -19.06 2.71 4.65
N VAL A 36 -19.39 2.63 5.94
CA VAL A 36 -20.30 1.62 6.48
C VAL A 36 -21.64 2.27 6.82
N ARG A 37 -22.74 1.67 6.37
CA ARG A 37 -24.11 2.04 6.73
C ARG A 37 -24.52 1.32 8.01
N LYS A 38 -25.63 1.77 8.62
CA LYS A 38 -26.16 1.16 9.86
C LYS A 38 -26.59 -0.30 9.70
N ASP A 39 -26.90 -0.73 8.48
CA ASP A 39 -27.27 -2.11 8.14
C ASP A 39 -26.07 -3.06 8.05
N GLY A 40 -24.84 -2.55 8.17
CA GLY A 40 -23.61 -3.31 8.02
C GLY A 40 -23.08 -3.37 6.59
N GLY A 41 -23.84 -2.93 5.57
CA GLY A 41 -23.37 -2.83 4.19
C GLY A 41 -22.67 -1.51 3.90
N GLY A 42 -22.06 -1.37 2.73
CA GLY A 42 -21.29 -0.16 2.43
C GLY A 42 -20.51 -0.16 1.14
N GLU A 43 -19.56 0.77 1.06
CA GLU A 43 -18.68 0.98 -0.09
C GLU A 43 -17.21 1.10 0.36
N ILE A 44 -16.30 0.59 -0.46
CA ILE A 44 -14.85 0.69 -0.29
C ILE A 44 -14.32 1.60 -1.39
N PHE A 45 -13.58 2.63 -1.01
CA PHE A 45 -12.90 3.56 -1.89
C PHE A 45 -11.40 3.32 -1.78
N ALA A 46 -10.84 2.53 -2.70
CA ALA A 46 -9.42 2.18 -2.73
C ALA A 46 -8.68 3.08 -3.73
N ARG A 47 -7.79 3.94 -3.23
CA ARG A 47 -6.97 4.86 -4.03
C ARG A 47 -5.55 4.36 -4.09
N TYR A 48 -5.05 4.20 -5.31
CA TYR A 48 -3.67 3.80 -5.58
C TYR A 48 -3.00 4.89 -6.40
N HIS A 49 -1.92 5.46 -5.87
CA HIS A 49 -1.07 6.40 -6.60
C HIS A 49 0.36 5.93 -6.59
N PHE A 50 1.05 6.18 -7.69
CA PHE A 50 2.38 5.66 -7.94
C PHE A 50 3.34 6.80 -8.27
N SER A 51 4.48 6.80 -7.58
CA SER A 51 5.50 7.82 -7.80
C SER A 51 6.05 7.74 -9.24
N PRO A 52 6.45 8.88 -9.85
CA PRO A 52 7.10 8.89 -11.15
C PRO A 52 8.37 8.04 -11.23
N GLN A 53 9.09 7.91 -10.10
CA GLN A 53 10.26 7.05 -10.00
C GLN A 53 9.90 5.57 -10.19
N MET A 54 8.80 5.12 -9.59
CA MET A 54 8.36 3.72 -9.69
C MET A 54 7.88 3.38 -11.09
N THR A 55 7.07 4.25 -11.70
CA THR A 55 6.56 4.04 -13.06
C THR A 55 7.68 4.09 -14.09
N GLY A 56 8.67 4.98 -13.90
CA GLY A 56 9.89 5.02 -14.69
C GLY A 56 10.73 3.75 -14.59
N MET A 57 10.91 3.22 -13.38
CA MET A 57 11.65 1.97 -13.16
C MET A 57 10.98 0.78 -13.86
N LEU A 58 9.65 0.65 -13.72
CA LEU A 58 8.88 -0.39 -14.41
C LEU A 58 8.95 -0.26 -15.94
N GLY A 59 8.88 0.97 -16.45
CA GLY A 59 9.04 1.25 -17.88
C GLY A 59 10.42 0.81 -18.40
N MET A 60 11.49 1.15 -17.69
CA MET A 60 12.85 0.74 -18.05
C MET A 60 13.00 -0.79 -18.03
N MET A 61 12.49 -1.43 -16.98
CA MET A 61 12.65 -2.87 -16.81
C MET A 61 11.83 -3.66 -17.83
N ASN A 62 10.61 -3.21 -18.17
CA ASN A 62 9.82 -3.78 -19.25
C ASN A 62 10.47 -3.54 -20.63
N GLY A 63 11.09 -2.38 -20.84
CA GLY A 63 11.87 -2.09 -22.04
C GLY A 63 13.08 -3.02 -22.19
N LEU A 64 13.80 -3.28 -21.10
CA LEU A 64 14.90 -4.25 -21.06
C LEU A 64 14.42 -5.67 -21.34
N ALA A 65 13.33 -6.11 -20.68
CA ALA A 65 12.74 -7.42 -20.91
C ALA A 65 12.28 -7.61 -22.37
N ALA A 66 11.67 -6.58 -22.96
CA ALA A 66 11.27 -6.59 -24.37
C ALA A 66 12.46 -6.58 -25.34
N SER A 67 13.62 -6.06 -24.92
CA SER A 67 14.85 -6.04 -25.72
C SER A 67 15.60 -7.38 -25.77
N GLY A 68 15.17 -8.38 -24.99
CA GLY A 68 15.80 -9.71 -24.96
C GLY A 68 17.13 -9.77 -24.21
N LEU A 69 17.58 -8.67 -23.60
CA LEU A 69 18.71 -8.70 -22.66
C LEU A 69 18.25 -9.37 -21.36
N GLN A 70 18.68 -10.62 -21.17
CA GLN A 70 18.53 -11.33 -19.90
C GLN A 70 19.43 -10.67 -18.86
N VAL A 71 18.87 -10.31 -17.70
CA VAL A 71 19.67 -9.98 -16.52
C VAL A 71 20.32 -11.28 -16.07
N GLU A 72 21.64 -11.37 -16.17
CA GLU A 72 22.41 -12.53 -15.72
C GLU A 72 22.14 -12.78 -14.23
N GLY A 73 21.50 -13.92 -13.91
CA GLY A 73 21.18 -14.34 -12.53
C GLY A 73 19.76 -14.86 -12.29
N ALA A 74 18.84 -14.73 -13.25
CA ALA A 74 17.52 -15.35 -13.18
C ALA A 74 17.53 -16.70 -13.92
N GLU A 75 17.66 -17.81 -13.17
CA GLU A 75 17.51 -19.16 -13.71
C GLU A 75 16.16 -19.32 -14.45
N SER A 76 16.23 -20.03 -15.57
CA SER A 76 15.17 -20.40 -16.49
C SER A 76 13.86 -20.82 -15.83
N ALA A 77 13.04 -19.84 -15.47
CA ALA A 77 11.60 -19.95 -15.30
C ALA A 77 11.00 -18.78 -16.06
N LYS A 78 9.93 -19.04 -16.83
CA LYS A 78 9.11 -18.05 -17.56
C LYS A 78 9.12 -16.72 -16.79
N PRO A 79 9.63 -15.60 -17.36
CA PRO A 79 9.80 -14.38 -16.60
C PRO A 79 8.47 -14.07 -15.93
N PRO A 80 8.43 -13.87 -14.60
CA PRO A 80 7.21 -13.46 -13.94
C PRO A 80 6.70 -12.24 -14.71
N GLN A 81 5.45 -12.30 -15.18
CA GLN A 81 4.85 -11.21 -15.92
C GLN A 81 4.74 -10.03 -14.97
N MET A 82 5.78 -9.19 -14.97
CA MET A 82 5.77 -7.99 -14.18
C MET A 82 4.71 -7.06 -14.77
N PRO A 83 3.86 -6.48 -13.90
CA PRO A 83 2.82 -5.61 -14.38
C PRO A 83 3.47 -4.42 -15.10
N THR A 84 2.86 -3.99 -16.20
CA THR A 84 3.31 -2.80 -16.90
C THR A 84 2.95 -1.55 -16.12
N ALA A 85 3.68 -0.46 -16.36
CA ALA A 85 3.30 0.84 -15.80
C ALA A 85 1.84 1.18 -16.19
N ASP A 86 1.45 0.90 -17.44
CA ASP A 86 0.08 1.08 -17.89
C ASP A 86 -0.92 0.18 -17.15
N SER A 87 -0.63 -1.11 -16.95
CA SER A 87 -1.56 -2.00 -16.24
C SER A 87 -1.70 -1.63 -14.76
N LEU A 88 -0.66 -1.03 -14.15
CA LEU A 88 -0.73 -0.51 -12.78
C LEU A 88 -1.48 0.81 -12.69
N LEU A 89 -1.26 1.73 -13.63
CA LEU A 89 -1.94 3.03 -13.62
C LEU A 89 -3.40 2.93 -14.08
N LYS A 90 -3.70 1.96 -14.95
CA LYS A 90 -5.01 1.76 -15.58
C LYS A 90 -5.31 0.26 -15.66
N PRO A 91 -5.61 -0.39 -14.52
CA PRO A 91 -6.00 -1.79 -14.53
C PRO A 91 -7.29 -2.00 -15.35
N SER A 92 -7.43 -3.21 -15.90
CA SER A 92 -8.68 -3.61 -16.55
C SER A 92 -9.78 -3.81 -15.50
N GLN A 93 -11.03 -3.56 -15.90
CA GLN A 93 -12.20 -3.83 -15.06
C GLN A 93 -12.22 -5.30 -14.60
N GLU A 94 -11.93 -6.25 -15.50
CA GLU A 94 -11.86 -7.67 -15.16
C GLU A 94 -10.85 -7.97 -14.05
N SER A 95 -9.67 -7.34 -14.08
CA SER A 95 -8.66 -7.52 -13.03
C SER A 95 -9.14 -6.98 -11.68
N LEU A 96 -9.87 -5.86 -11.67
CA LEU A 96 -10.44 -5.30 -10.46
C LEU A 96 -11.63 -6.12 -9.94
N GLU A 97 -12.46 -6.67 -10.81
CA GLU A 97 -13.56 -7.58 -10.46
C GLU A 97 -13.03 -8.87 -9.82
N GLN A 98 -12.02 -9.49 -10.42
CA GLN A 98 -11.34 -10.66 -9.84
C GLN A 98 -10.69 -10.31 -8.50
N GLY A 99 -10.07 -9.14 -8.43
CA GLY A 99 -9.44 -8.61 -7.21
C GLY A 99 -10.43 -8.27 -6.10
N ALA A 100 -11.71 -8.07 -6.37
CA ALA A 100 -12.71 -7.71 -5.34
C ALA A 100 -12.80 -8.78 -4.24
N SER A 101 -12.63 -10.06 -4.60
CA SER A 101 -12.61 -11.18 -3.67
C SER A 101 -11.51 -11.09 -2.60
N ALA A 102 -10.44 -10.32 -2.87
CA ALA A 102 -9.38 -10.08 -1.90
C ALA A 102 -9.83 -9.23 -0.70
N TYR A 103 -10.93 -8.48 -0.85
CA TYR A 103 -11.53 -7.71 0.24
C TYR A 103 -12.51 -8.51 1.10
N GLY A 104 -12.85 -9.73 0.70
CA GLY A 104 -13.78 -10.59 1.42
C GLY A 104 -14.94 -11.09 0.57
N GLU A 105 -15.76 -11.95 1.18
CA GLU A 105 -16.90 -12.56 0.52
C GLU A 105 -18.00 -11.52 0.24
N GLY A 106 -18.57 -11.55 -0.97
CA GLY A 106 -19.68 -10.68 -1.35
C GLY A 106 -19.30 -9.28 -1.81
N VAL A 107 -18.00 -8.95 -1.84
CA VAL A 107 -17.51 -7.68 -2.36
C VAL A 107 -17.58 -7.67 -3.89
N LYS A 108 -18.10 -6.58 -4.47
CA LYS A 108 -18.27 -6.40 -5.91
C LYS A 108 -17.62 -5.11 -6.36
N PHE A 109 -16.96 -5.14 -7.51
CA PHE A 109 -16.48 -3.94 -8.18
C PHE A 109 -17.66 -3.12 -8.71
N VAL A 110 -17.59 -1.80 -8.58
CA VAL A 110 -18.63 -0.87 -9.04
C VAL A 110 -18.11 0.01 -10.17
N ARG A 111 -16.97 0.69 -9.95
CA ARG A 111 -16.39 1.63 -10.92
C ARG A 111 -14.92 1.91 -10.62
N GLN A 112 -14.22 2.43 -11.62
CA GLN A 112 -12.88 2.99 -11.48
C GLN A 112 -12.77 4.37 -12.13
N GLU A 113 -11.90 5.22 -11.58
CA GLU A 113 -11.61 6.56 -12.10
C GLU A 113 -10.11 6.84 -12.06
N PRO A 114 -9.50 7.32 -13.16
CA PRO A 114 -8.12 7.78 -13.12
C PRO A 114 -8.01 9.06 -12.29
N GLY A 115 -6.86 9.29 -11.65
CA GLY A 115 -6.65 10.46 -10.82
C GLY A 115 -5.19 10.73 -10.48
N LYS A 116 -4.99 11.84 -9.77
CA LYS A 116 -3.69 12.22 -9.20
C LYS A 116 -3.85 12.56 -7.72
N ASN A 117 -2.82 12.29 -6.92
CA ASN A 117 -2.76 12.76 -5.53
C ASN A 117 -2.29 14.22 -5.44
N ALA A 118 -2.19 14.76 -4.22
CA ALA A 118 -1.72 16.12 -3.97
C ALA A 118 -0.25 16.34 -4.41
N ALA A 119 0.55 15.27 -4.48
CA ALA A 119 1.93 15.29 -4.98
C ALA A 119 2.03 15.15 -6.52
N GLY A 120 0.89 15.07 -7.23
CA GLY A 120 0.82 14.95 -8.68
C GLY A 120 1.05 13.54 -9.24
N TRP A 121 1.15 12.53 -8.39
CA TRP A 121 1.40 11.13 -8.75
C TRP A 121 0.19 10.52 -9.45
N ASP A 122 0.42 9.82 -10.56
CA ASP A 122 -0.64 9.16 -11.32
C ASP A 122 -1.16 7.91 -10.62
N GLY A 123 -2.45 7.64 -10.81
CA GLY A 123 -3.12 6.55 -10.14
C GLY A 123 -4.58 6.40 -10.52
N TYR A 124 -5.31 5.65 -9.71
CA TYR A 124 -6.74 5.43 -9.88
C TYR A 124 -7.45 5.26 -8.54
N LEU A 125 -8.75 5.57 -8.54
CA LEU A 125 -9.72 5.20 -7.53
C LEU A 125 -10.49 3.98 -8.04
N ALA A 126 -10.53 2.90 -7.26
CA ALA A 126 -11.44 1.78 -7.46
C ALA A 126 -12.52 1.81 -6.36
N VAL A 127 -13.77 1.70 -6.77
CA VAL A 127 -14.92 1.67 -5.86
C VAL A 127 -15.52 0.27 -5.86
N TYR A 128 -15.70 -0.27 -4.66
CA TYR A 128 -16.32 -1.57 -4.43
C TYR A 128 -17.52 -1.41 -3.51
N GLN A 129 -18.44 -2.36 -3.58
CA GLN A 129 -19.61 -2.44 -2.71
C GLN A 129 -19.59 -3.76 -1.96
N PHE A 130 -20.08 -3.75 -0.72
CA PHE A 130 -20.27 -4.94 0.10
C PHE A 130 -21.59 -4.87 0.85
N ASP A 131 -22.15 -6.04 1.14
CA ASP A 131 -23.43 -6.17 1.83
C ASP A 131 -23.26 -6.36 3.35
N ASP A 132 -22.12 -6.88 3.80
CA ASP A 132 -21.84 -7.19 5.21
C ASP A 132 -20.38 -6.90 5.58
N ILE A 133 -20.17 -5.91 6.45
CA ILE A 133 -18.87 -5.49 6.97
C ILE A 133 -18.15 -6.61 7.73
N ASN A 134 -18.88 -7.56 8.33
CA ASN A 134 -18.28 -8.69 9.06
C ASN A 134 -17.59 -9.69 8.12
N LYS A 135 -17.87 -9.62 6.82
CA LYS A 135 -17.23 -10.44 5.79
C LYS A 135 -16.02 -9.76 5.15
N LEU A 136 -15.77 -8.49 5.48
CA LEU A 136 -14.58 -7.80 4.98
C LEU A 136 -13.32 -8.29 5.69
N SER A 137 -12.27 -8.48 4.89
CA SER A 137 -10.93 -8.81 5.35
C SER A 137 -9.92 -8.08 4.48
N PHE A 138 -8.97 -7.39 5.09
CA PHE A 138 -7.92 -6.69 4.37
C PHE A 138 -6.59 -7.33 4.68
N ASP A 139 -6.15 -8.24 3.83
CA ASP A 139 -4.81 -8.84 3.93
C ASP A 139 -3.81 -7.98 3.15
N PRO A 140 -2.84 -7.33 3.83
CA PRO A 140 -1.80 -6.56 3.16
C PRO A 140 -0.91 -7.41 2.21
N ASN A 141 -0.91 -8.74 2.34
CA ASN A 141 -0.18 -9.64 1.44
C ASN A 141 -0.97 -10.01 0.18
N ASN A 142 -2.26 -9.70 0.15
CA ASN A 142 -3.14 -10.00 -0.98
C ASN A 142 -3.92 -8.74 -1.40
N PRO A 143 -3.25 -7.67 -1.84
CA PRO A 143 -3.94 -6.49 -2.37
C PRO A 143 -4.69 -6.84 -3.66
N PRO A 144 -5.80 -6.15 -4.01
CA PRO A 144 -6.54 -6.43 -5.23
C PRO A 144 -5.78 -6.01 -6.49
N GLY A 145 -6.13 -6.64 -7.61
CA GLY A 145 -5.65 -6.25 -8.95
C GLY A 145 -4.16 -6.53 -9.16
N PRO A 146 -3.50 -5.78 -10.07
CA PRO A 146 -2.10 -6.04 -10.47
C PRO A 146 -1.07 -5.85 -9.36
N LEU A 147 -1.45 -5.18 -8.26
CA LEU A 147 -0.63 -5.08 -7.05
C LEU A 147 -0.41 -6.45 -6.38
N ASN A 148 -1.35 -7.39 -6.53
CA ASN A 148 -1.19 -8.73 -5.99
C ASN A 148 0.02 -9.45 -6.60
N ASP A 149 0.20 -9.27 -7.91
CA ASP A 149 1.30 -9.90 -8.63
C ASP A 149 2.64 -9.33 -8.18
N LEU A 150 2.69 -8.02 -7.88
CA LEU A 150 3.87 -7.39 -7.29
C LEU A 150 4.15 -7.91 -5.87
N ALA A 151 3.11 -8.09 -5.05
CA ALA A 151 3.26 -8.60 -3.68
C ALA A 151 3.81 -10.04 -3.65
N LYS A 152 3.37 -10.90 -4.57
CA LYS A 152 3.84 -12.30 -4.68
C LYS A 152 5.31 -12.42 -5.08
N MET A 153 5.88 -11.40 -5.72
CA MET A 153 7.28 -11.41 -6.15
C MET A 153 8.27 -11.11 -5.01
N ASN A 154 7.79 -10.68 -3.83
CA ASN A 154 8.62 -10.44 -2.66
C ASN A 154 8.17 -11.29 -1.45
N PRO A 155 8.45 -12.61 -1.46
CA PRO A 155 8.07 -13.51 -0.36
C PRO A 155 8.81 -13.20 0.95
N GLU A 156 9.96 -12.52 0.90
CA GLU A 156 10.70 -12.10 2.10
C GLU A 156 9.96 -11.00 2.87
N ALA A 157 9.35 -10.04 2.16
CA ALA A 157 8.49 -9.03 2.78
C ALA A 157 7.25 -9.65 3.45
N ALA A 158 6.64 -10.66 2.83
CA ALA A 158 5.52 -11.40 3.42
C ALA A 158 5.94 -12.21 4.67
N ALA A 159 7.17 -12.72 4.70
CA ALA A 159 7.72 -13.44 5.86
C ALA A 159 8.06 -12.50 7.03
N GLU A 160 8.53 -11.28 6.75
CA GLU A 160 8.74 -10.23 7.75
C GLU A 160 7.42 -9.79 8.39
N LEU A 161 6.36 -9.59 7.59
CA LEU A 161 5.04 -9.21 8.09
C LEU A 161 4.47 -10.27 9.07
N LYS A 162 4.61 -11.56 8.74
CA LYS A 162 4.18 -12.68 9.61
C LYS A 162 4.90 -12.72 10.96
N LYS A 163 6.15 -12.26 11.01
CA LYS A 163 6.90 -12.15 12.29
C LYS A 163 6.38 -11.00 13.14
N GLN A 164 5.85 -9.93 12.53
CA GLN A 164 5.30 -8.78 13.23
C GLN A 164 3.90 -9.03 13.80
N THR A 165 3.22 -10.07 13.35
CA THR A 165 1.87 -10.47 13.81
C THR A 165 1.86 -11.74 14.67
N ASP A 166 3.02 -12.16 15.21
CA ASP A 166 3.17 -13.40 16.00
C ASP A 166 2.56 -14.64 15.33
N GLY A 167 2.63 -14.71 13.99
CA GLY A 167 2.04 -15.81 13.22
C GLY A 167 0.51 -15.78 13.10
N LYS A 168 -0.18 -14.74 13.60
CA LYS A 168 -1.59 -14.48 13.27
C LYS A 168 -1.72 -13.86 11.89
N ASP A 169 -2.89 -14.08 11.29
CA ASP A 169 -3.28 -13.47 10.03
C ASP A 169 -3.12 -11.93 10.14
N PRO A 170 -2.27 -11.29 9.33
CA PRO A 170 -2.08 -9.84 9.36
C PRO A 170 -3.28 -9.07 8.82
N GLY A 171 -4.34 -9.77 8.43
CA GLY A 171 -5.56 -9.19 7.94
C GLY A 171 -6.27 -8.31 8.97
N VAL A 172 -6.71 -7.14 8.54
CA VAL A 172 -7.66 -6.31 9.31
C VAL A 172 -9.06 -6.88 9.16
N LYS A 173 -9.69 -7.21 10.29
CA LYS A 173 -11.07 -7.72 10.37
C LYS A 173 -11.99 -6.71 11.03
N PHE A 174 -13.25 -6.75 10.64
CA PHE A 174 -14.26 -5.83 11.14
C PHE A 174 -15.39 -6.63 11.80
N THR A 175 -15.93 -6.09 12.89
CA THR A 175 -17.10 -6.65 13.54
C THR A 175 -18.07 -5.53 13.88
N MET A 176 -19.30 -5.64 13.40
CA MET A 176 -20.38 -4.71 13.71
C MET A 176 -21.40 -5.41 14.59
N ALA A 177 -21.54 -4.95 15.83
CA ALA A 177 -22.55 -5.44 16.77
C ALA A 177 -23.15 -4.24 17.52
N ASP A 178 -24.49 -4.21 17.64
CA ASP A 178 -25.22 -3.18 18.39
C ASP A 178 -24.86 -1.73 18.00
N GLY A 179 -24.60 -1.49 16.71
CA GLY A 179 -24.19 -0.19 16.18
C GLY A 179 -22.74 0.22 16.51
N THR A 180 -21.96 -0.68 17.10
CA THR A 180 -20.54 -0.48 17.39
C THR A 180 -19.67 -1.23 16.39
N LEU A 181 -18.79 -0.51 15.70
CA LEU A 181 -17.78 -1.08 14.80
C LEU A 181 -16.48 -1.34 15.57
N THR A 182 -16.08 -2.60 15.63
CA THR A 182 -14.78 -3.05 16.14
C THR A 182 -13.86 -3.35 14.96
N ILE A 183 -12.60 -2.91 15.06
CA ILE A 183 -11.56 -3.17 14.07
C ILE A 183 -10.45 -3.98 14.76
N ASP A 184 -10.26 -5.21 14.31
CA ASP A 184 -9.16 -6.08 14.76
C ASP A 184 -8.05 -6.03 13.72
N THR A 185 -6.92 -5.40 14.06
CA THR A 185 -5.80 -5.23 13.16
C THR A 185 -4.78 -6.37 13.24
N GLY A 186 -5.01 -7.41 14.05
CA GLY A 186 -4.07 -8.54 14.22
C GLY A 186 -2.68 -8.16 14.77
N MET A 187 -2.41 -6.88 15.02
CA MET A 187 -1.13 -6.36 15.49
C MET A 187 -1.00 -6.59 17.00
N ASN A 188 0.17 -7.07 17.44
CA ASN A 188 0.49 -7.16 18.85
C ASN A 188 0.53 -5.74 19.48
N THR A 189 -0.08 -5.59 20.65
CA THR A 189 -0.10 -4.36 21.46
C THR A 189 1.30 -3.82 21.78
N GLU A 190 2.34 -4.66 21.86
CA GLU A 190 3.73 -4.20 22.01
C GLU A 190 4.28 -3.50 20.76
N SER A 191 3.88 -3.93 19.56
CA SER A 191 4.22 -3.28 18.30
C SER A 191 3.51 -1.94 18.15
N ILE A 192 2.25 -1.85 18.59
CA ILE A 192 1.48 -0.59 18.63
C ILE A 192 2.16 0.42 19.57
N LYS A 193 2.68 -0.03 20.72
CA LYS A 193 3.39 0.82 21.68
C LYS A 193 4.73 1.36 21.15
N LYS A 194 5.49 0.55 20.40
CA LYS A 194 6.73 1.01 19.75
C LYS A 194 6.49 2.07 18.66
N ILE A 195 5.37 1.99 17.94
CA ILE A 195 5.01 3.00 16.93
C ILE A 195 4.62 4.32 17.60
N SER A 196 3.88 4.28 18.72
CA SER A 196 3.51 5.49 19.45
C SER A 196 4.67 6.13 20.22
N GLU A 197 5.63 5.34 20.70
CA GLU A 197 6.84 5.82 21.38
C GLU A 197 7.93 6.32 20.40
N GLY A 198 7.94 5.84 19.15
CA GLY A 198 8.83 6.32 18.08
C GLY A 198 8.38 7.62 17.39
N ALA A 199 7.11 8.01 17.56
CA ALA A 199 6.53 9.23 16.99
C ALA A 199 6.66 10.47 17.89
N GLY A 200 7.41 10.39 19.00
CA GLY A 200 7.63 11.50 19.95
C GLY A 200 8.55 12.63 19.45
N GLY A 201 8.77 12.76 18.14
CA GLY A 201 9.68 13.72 17.53
C GLY A 201 9.00 14.54 16.43
N GLY A 202 8.11 15.44 16.82
CA GLY A 202 7.75 16.61 16.01
C GLY A 202 6.71 16.39 14.92
N LEU A 203 5.44 16.34 15.31
CA LEU A 203 4.38 16.97 14.51
C LEU A 203 3.72 18.00 15.41
N GLY A 204 4.19 19.23 15.29
CA GLY A 204 3.56 20.38 15.92
C GLY A 204 2.10 20.45 15.48
N GLY A 205 1.21 20.56 16.47
CA GLY A 205 -0.18 20.87 16.27
C GLY A 205 -0.31 22.18 15.49
N GLY A 206 -0.69 22.07 14.23
CA GLY A 206 -1.28 23.14 13.47
C GLY A 206 -2.77 22.86 13.39
N ASP A 207 -3.55 23.44 14.29
CA ASP A 207 -4.97 23.63 14.10
C ASP A 207 -5.18 24.30 12.74
N SER A 208 -5.84 23.61 11.82
CA SER A 208 -6.38 24.24 10.63
C SER A 208 -7.78 23.66 10.36
N PRO A 209 -8.81 24.51 10.43
CA PRO A 209 -10.20 24.08 10.33
C PRO A 209 -10.52 23.61 8.92
N LEU A 210 -11.32 22.54 8.86
CA LEU A 210 -12.09 22.13 7.69
C LEU A 210 -12.90 23.32 7.17
N SER A 211 -12.41 24.00 6.14
CA SER A 211 -13.15 24.99 5.37
C SER A 211 -12.56 25.04 3.96
N GLY A 212 -13.04 24.14 3.12
CA GLY A 212 -12.94 24.23 1.67
C GLY A 212 -14.35 24.44 1.10
N PRO A 213 -14.59 25.48 0.28
CA PRO A 213 -15.89 25.73 -0.33
C PRO A 213 -16.03 24.82 -1.54
N ASN A 214 -17.05 23.98 -1.56
CA ASN A 214 -17.80 23.61 -2.77
C ASN A 214 -18.95 22.69 -2.34
N GLY A 215 -20.12 23.31 -2.18
CA GLY A 215 -21.37 22.60 -1.98
C GLY A 215 -21.71 21.76 -3.21
N ALA A 216 -21.97 20.48 -2.97
CA ALA A 216 -22.96 19.73 -3.72
C ALA A 216 -23.88 19.11 -2.67
N GLN A 217 -24.92 19.87 -2.37
CA GLN A 217 -26.07 19.49 -1.56
C GLN A 217 -26.80 18.39 -2.33
N ILE A 218 -26.89 17.18 -1.77
CA ILE A 218 -27.88 16.19 -2.18
C ILE A 218 -28.91 16.19 -1.06
N ASP A 219 -30.01 16.89 -1.31
CA ASP A 219 -31.21 16.87 -0.46
C ASP A 219 -31.98 15.53 -0.67
N PRO A 220 -32.81 15.14 0.31
CA PRO A 220 -33.23 13.75 0.56
C PRO A 220 -34.17 13.12 -0.47
#